data_AF-A0A1Q6LAX3-F1
#
_entry.id   AF-A0A1Q6LAX3-F1
#
_cell.length_a   1.000
_cell.length_b   1.000
_cell.length_c   1.000
_cell.angle_alpha   90.00
_cell.angle_beta   90.00
_cell.angle_gamma   90.00
#
_symmetry.space_group_name_H-M   'P 1'
#
loop_
_entity.id
_entity.type
_entity.pdbx_description
1 polymer ?
#
loop_
_entity_poly.entity_id
_entity_poly.type
_entity_poly.pdbx_seq_one_letter_code
_entity_poly.pdbx_strand_id
1 'polypeptide(L)'
;MLDIEMQMEDEKDIDERATSYIGKLISEQLQVGHKYTELKKSIVIFITNYNFLKRNSYHSVGRLKFEKTLKEEYVELGYEEEDEIASEYIEYHYIELPKYKNKNPKDFTKLDQWMCIFTQNEGGIMLAKKENKEIERAINTLDFISEDPKERERHNSIVMAEYNRLTSQHNFYKAGLQDGIEKRKRRWNKRKFY
;
A
#
# COMPACT_ATOMS: atom_id res chain seq x y z
N MET A 1 3.24 -2.43 18.38
CA MET A 1 1.87 -2.53 17.84
C MET A 1 1.93 -2.69 16.33
N LEU A 2 0.97 -3.40 15.73
CA LEU A 2 0.93 -3.66 14.30
C LEU A 2 -0.50 -3.44 13.80
N ASP A 3 -0.64 -2.69 12.72
CA ASP A 3 -1.87 -2.59 11.94
C ASP A 3 -1.59 -2.89 10.46
N ILE A 4 -2.54 -3.53 9.80
CA ILE A 4 -2.42 -3.93 8.39
C ILE A 4 -3.71 -3.54 7.67
N GLU A 5 -3.57 -2.73 6.62
CA GLU A 5 -4.66 -2.37 5.72
C GLU A 5 -4.39 -2.90 4.30
N MET A 6 -5.40 -3.50 3.67
CA MET A 6 -5.36 -3.85 2.25
C MET A 6 -6.32 -2.96 1.46
N GLN A 7 -5.81 -2.30 0.41
CA GLN A 7 -6.58 -1.38 -0.41
C GLN A 7 -6.61 -1.83 -1.88
N MET A 8 -7.82 -1.95 -2.42
CA MET A 8 -8.04 -2.29 -3.83
C MET A 8 -8.00 -1.07 -4.74
N GLU A 9 -8.34 0.10 -4.21
CA GLU A 9 -8.47 1.36 -4.93
C GLU A 9 -7.69 2.48 -4.26
N ASP A 10 -7.22 3.42 -5.09
CA ASP A 10 -6.48 4.58 -4.63
C ASP A 10 -7.41 5.75 -4.34
N GLU A 11 -7.82 5.88 -3.07
CA GLU A 11 -8.63 6.99 -2.56
C GLU A 11 -7.82 8.30 -2.38
N LYS A 12 -6.50 8.27 -2.63
CA LYS A 12 -5.58 9.42 -2.53
C LYS A 12 -5.46 10.02 -1.12
N ASP A 13 -5.71 9.23 -0.08
CA ASP A 13 -5.67 9.63 1.33
C ASP A 13 -4.76 8.73 2.20
N ILE A 14 -3.91 7.91 1.56
CA ILE A 14 -3.12 6.89 2.25
C ILE A 14 -2.15 7.51 3.28
N ASP A 15 -1.65 8.72 3.03
CA ASP A 15 -0.73 9.43 3.93
C ASP A 15 -1.48 9.90 5.20
N GLU A 16 -2.69 10.42 5.06
CA GLU A 16 -3.58 10.80 6.15
C GLU A 16 -3.98 9.58 6.99
N ARG A 17 -4.34 8.47 6.33
CA ARG A 17 -4.68 7.20 6.99
C ARG A 17 -3.49 6.64 7.75
N ALA A 18 -2.32 6.57 7.12
CA ALA A 18 -1.09 6.09 7.75
C ALA A 18 -0.78 6.88 9.03
N THR A 19 -0.88 8.21 8.94
CA THR A 19 -0.66 9.12 10.08
C THR A 19 -1.68 8.88 11.20
N SER A 20 -2.97 8.76 10.85
CA SER A 20 -4.05 8.49 11.80
C SER A 20 -3.84 7.16 12.54
N TYR A 21 -3.49 6.10 11.79
CA TYR A 21 -3.31 4.76 12.35
C TYR A 21 -2.12 4.71 13.29
N ILE A 22 -0.96 5.25 12.90
CA ILE A 22 0.20 5.34 13.79
C ILE A 22 -0.12 6.16 15.05
N GLY A 23 -0.79 7.31 14.91
CA GLY A 23 -1.18 8.13 16.05
C GLY A 23 -2.03 7.36 17.05
N LYS A 24 -3.03 6.63 16.55
CA LYS A 24 -3.89 5.75 17.36
C LYS A 24 -3.07 4.66 18.06
N LEU A 25 -2.28 3.88 17.32
CA LEU A 25 -1.47 2.79 17.86
C LEU A 25 -0.50 3.25 18.95
N ILE A 26 0.08 4.45 18.83
CA ILE A 26 0.95 5.02 19.87
C ILE A 26 0.14 5.42 21.10
N SER A 27 -0.97 6.14 20.89
CA SER A 27 -1.79 6.66 21.98
C SER A 27 -2.40 5.57 22.86
N GLU A 28 -2.72 4.41 22.27
CA GLU A 28 -3.33 3.28 22.98
C GLU A 28 -2.33 2.46 23.82
N GLN A 29 -1.02 2.65 23.66
CA GLN A 29 0.00 1.85 24.35
C GLN A 29 0.25 2.27 25.80
N LEU A 30 0.24 3.58 26.06
CA LEU A 30 0.62 4.12 27.36
C LEU A 30 -0.63 4.56 28.10
N GLN A 31 -0.88 3.94 29.25
CA GLN A 31 -1.96 4.31 30.16
C GLN A 31 -1.40 5.11 31.34
N VAL A 32 -2.29 5.70 32.14
CA VAL A 32 -1.92 6.44 33.34
C VAL A 32 -1.08 5.53 34.26
N GLY A 33 0.14 5.97 34.56
CA GLY A 33 1.10 5.23 35.39
C GLY A 33 2.20 4.50 34.62
N HIS A 34 2.11 4.36 33.28
CA HIS A 34 3.21 3.81 32.47
C HIS A 34 4.33 4.82 32.25
N LYS A 35 5.56 4.34 32.07
CA LYS A 35 6.70 5.19 31.68
C LYS A 35 6.81 5.30 30.16
N TYR A 36 7.24 6.45 29.65
CA TYR A 36 7.47 6.62 28.20
C TYR A 36 8.52 5.67 27.63
N THR A 37 9.48 5.23 28.44
CA THR A 37 10.48 4.22 28.06
C THR A 37 9.89 2.83 27.77
N GLU A 38 8.64 2.59 28.14
CA GLU A 38 7.91 1.35 27.87
C GLU A 38 7.20 1.37 26.51
N LEU A 39 7.24 2.51 25.80
CA LEU A 39 6.68 2.63 24.46
C LEU A 39 7.31 1.57 23.55
N LYS A 40 6.48 0.89 22.75
CA LYS A 40 6.95 -0.10 21.79
C LYS A 40 6.80 0.45 20.38
N LYS A 41 7.62 -0.07 19.47
CA LYS A 41 7.53 0.25 18.04
C LYS A 41 6.13 -0.02 17.50
N SER A 42 5.61 0.93 16.73
CA SER A 42 4.33 0.88 16.03
C SER A 42 4.58 0.77 14.54
N ILE A 43 3.98 -0.23 13.91
CA ILE A 43 4.14 -0.53 12.49
C ILE A 43 2.77 -0.49 11.83
N VAL A 44 2.65 0.26 10.74
CA VAL A 44 1.47 0.21 9.86
C VAL A 44 1.90 -0.33 8.51
N ILE A 45 1.20 -1.35 8.03
CA ILE A 45 1.47 -2.00 6.75
C ILE A 45 0.27 -1.76 5.83
N PHE A 46 0.52 -1.10 4.70
CA PHE A 46 -0.41 -1.01 3.59
C PHE A 46 -0.04 -1.99 2.50
N ILE A 47 -1.00 -2.81 2.08
CA ILE A 47 -0.91 -3.68 0.91
C ILE A 47 -1.87 -3.13 -0.15
N THR A 48 -1.34 -2.63 -1.26
CA THR A 48 -2.14 -1.94 -2.27
C THR A 48 -2.18 -2.71 -3.59
N ASN A 49 -3.33 -2.74 -4.26
CA ASN A 49 -3.47 -3.27 -5.62
C ASN A 49 -3.21 -2.20 -6.71
N TYR A 50 -2.59 -1.08 -6.34
CA TYR A 50 -2.22 0.02 -7.21
C TYR A 50 -0.84 0.57 -6.83
N ASN A 51 -0.23 1.30 -7.78
CA ASN A 51 1.03 1.98 -7.56
C ASN A 51 0.78 3.45 -7.25
N PHE A 52 1.41 3.95 -6.20
CA PHE A 52 1.31 5.37 -5.82
C PHE A 52 2.67 5.96 -5.49
N LEU A 53 3.63 5.16 -5.03
CA LEU A 53 4.99 5.62 -4.77
C LEU A 53 5.82 5.61 -6.05
N LYS A 54 6.52 6.70 -6.31
CA LYS A 54 7.55 6.81 -7.36
C LYS A 54 8.86 6.13 -6.91
N ARG A 55 8.79 4.82 -6.65
CA ARG A 55 9.91 3.99 -6.16
C ARG A 55 9.97 2.68 -6.95
N ASN A 56 11.18 2.16 -7.17
CA ASN A 56 11.38 0.90 -7.89
C ASN A 56 11.18 -0.35 -7.03
N SER A 57 11.03 -0.18 -5.71
CA SER A 57 10.72 -1.30 -4.81
C SER A 57 9.22 -1.55 -4.76
N TYR A 58 8.81 -2.83 -4.74
CA TYR A 58 7.44 -3.22 -4.42
C TYR A 58 7.17 -3.13 -2.91
N HIS A 59 8.22 -3.24 -2.07
CA HIS A 59 8.13 -3.08 -0.63
C HIS A 59 8.98 -1.87 -0.21
N SER A 60 8.31 -0.79 0.18
CA SER A 60 8.94 0.43 0.65
C SER A 60 8.74 0.59 2.14
N VAL A 61 9.82 0.88 2.87
CA VAL A 61 9.78 1.14 4.32
C VAL A 61 10.00 2.63 4.56
N GLY A 62 9.06 3.27 5.24
CA GLY A 62 9.13 4.67 5.67
C GLY A 62 9.48 4.79 7.15
N ARG A 63 10.36 5.72 7.49
CA ARG A 63 10.78 6.06 8.86
C ARG A 63 10.91 7.58 9.00
N LEU A 64 10.81 8.07 10.23
CA LEU A 64 11.11 9.47 10.53
C LEU A 64 12.61 9.71 10.47
N LYS A 65 13.01 10.77 9.76
CA LYS A 65 14.41 11.15 9.58
C LYS A 65 14.62 12.61 9.96
N PHE A 66 15.82 12.93 10.41
CA PHE A 66 16.23 14.33 10.50
C PHE A 66 16.38 14.92 9.10
N GLU A 67 16.13 16.23 8.99
CA GLU A 67 16.56 16.97 7.82
C GLU A 67 18.09 17.04 7.78
N LYS A 68 18.65 17.30 6.60
CA LYS A 68 20.10 17.49 6.50
C LYS A 68 20.48 18.79 7.19
N THR A 69 21.50 18.73 8.03
CA THR A 69 22.08 19.90 8.69
C THR A 69 22.44 20.97 7.66
N LEU A 70 21.90 22.18 7.87
CA LEU A 70 22.18 23.33 7.01
C LEU A 70 23.56 23.91 7.33
N LYS A 71 24.19 24.52 6.34
CA LYS A 71 25.55 25.07 6.48
C LYS A 71 25.61 26.15 7.55
N GLU A 72 24.56 26.94 7.68
CA GLU A 72 24.46 28.05 8.64
C GLU A 72 24.19 27.59 10.08
N GLU A 73 23.71 26.36 10.25
CA GLU A 73 23.40 25.73 11.55
C GLU A 73 24.53 24.81 12.02
N TYR A 74 25.47 24.47 11.13
CA TYR A 74 26.55 23.53 11.40
C TYR A 74 27.47 24.03 12.53
N VAL A 75 27.74 23.13 13.48
CA VAL A 75 28.70 23.34 14.56
C VAL A 75 29.67 22.15 14.58
N GLU A 76 30.96 22.44 14.56
CA GLU A 76 32.01 21.41 14.58
C GLU A 76 32.16 20.82 15.99
N LEU A 77 31.43 19.71 16.25
CA LEU A 77 31.53 18.93 17.49
C LEU A 77 32.37 17.65 17.35
N GLY A 78 32.85 17.35 16.14
CA GLY A 78 33.71 16.19 15.86
C GLY A 78 32.97 14.86 15.69
N TYR A 79 31.67 14.87 15.42
CA TYR A 79 30.92 13.66 15.04
C TYR A 79 31.29 13.23 13.61
N GLU A 80 31.66 11.97 13.41
CA GLU A 80 31.99 11.42 12.09
C GLU A 80 30.74 11.11 11.25
N GLU A 81 29.65 10.70 11.91
CA GLU A 81 28.34 10.43 11.32
C GLU A 81 27.26 11.11 12.17
N GLU A 82 26.31 11.78 11.52
CA GLU A 82 25.14 12.35 12.18
C GLU A 82 24.01 11.32 12.23
N ASP A 83 23.18 11.39 13.27
CA ASP A 83 21.99 10.55 13.37
C ASP A 83 21.05 10.84 12.19
N GLU A 84 20.70 9.82 11.41
CA GLU A 84 19.74 9.98 10.31
C GLU A 84 18.28 9.79 10.74
N ILE A 85 18.05 8.93 11.74
CA ILE A 85 16.71 8.48 12.14
C ILE A 85 16.26 9.28 13.36
N ALA A 86 15.17 10.03 13.22
CA ALA A 86 14.63 10.85 14.31
C ALA A 86 13.86 10.03 15.35
N SER A 87 13.32 8.87 14.96
CA SER A 87 12.62 7.97 15.88
C SER A 87 12.56 6.55 15.32
N GLU A 88 12.85 5.57 16.17
CA GLU A 88 12.75 4.14 15.86
C GLU A 88 11.35 3.55 16.13
N TYR A 89 10.46 4.32 16.78
CA TYR A 89 9.15 3.85 17.24
C TYR A 89 8.06 3.87 16.16
N ILE A 90 8.31 4.49 15.01
CA ILE A 90 7.34 4.66 13.92
C ILE A 90 7.92 4.06 12.64
N GLU A 91 7.19 3.12 12.04
CA GLU A 91 7.57 2.52 10.78
C GLU A 91 6.35 2.26 9.90
N TYR A 92 6.45 2.68 8.64
CA TYR A 92 5.45 2.42 7.62
C TYR A 92 5.96 1.39 6.64
N HIS A 93 5.13 0.43 6.25
CA HIS A 93 5.41 -0.50 5.17
C HIS A 93 4.38 -0.30 4.08
N TYR A 94 4.83 -0.01 2.87
CA TYR A 94 3.99 0.07 1.68
C TYR A 94 4.37 -1.07 0.74
N ILE A 95 3.42 -1.96 0.48
CA ILE A 95 3.57 -3.11 -0.39
C ILE A 95 2.65 -2.94 -1.60
N GLU A 96 3.23 -2.57 -2.74
CA GLU A 96 2.51 -2.32 -3.99
C GLU A 96 2.48 -3.60 -4.85
N LEU A 97 1.38 -4.35 -4.78
CA LEU A 97 1.21 -5.64 -5.48
C LEU A 97 1.46 -5.58 -6.99
N PRO A 98 1.10 -4.51 -7.74
CA PRO A 98 1.40 -4.46 -9.17
C PRO A 98 2.90 -4.44 -9.48
N LYS A 99 3.74 -3.85 -8.60
CA LYS A 99 5.20 -3.90 -8.75
C LYS A 99 5.73 -5.31 -8.52
N TYR A 100 5.14 -6.02 -7.57
CA TYR A 100 5.51 -7.40 -7.27
C TYR A 100 5.29 -8.34 -8.46
N LYS A 101 4.19 -8.19 -9.20
CA LYS A 101 3.89 -9.01 -10.38
C LYS A 101 4.99 -8.97 -11.46
N ASN A 102 5.77 -7.90 -11.51
CA ASN A 102 6.89 -7.73 -12.44
C ASN A 102 8.24 -8.17 -11.87
N LYS A 103 8.29 -8.63 -10.61
CA LYS A 103 9.50 -9.15 -9.99
C LYS A 103 9.81 -10.52 -10.58
N ASN A 104 11.06 -10.75 -10.98
CA ASN A 104 11.59 -12.09 -11.19
C ASN A 104 12.11 -12.60 -9.84
N PRO A 105 11.42 -13.51 -9.15
CA PRO A 105 11.90 -14.01 -7.87
C PRO A 105 13.13 -14.90 -8.12
N LYS A 106 14.32 -14.40 -7.80
CA LYS A 106 15.53 -15.22 -7.69
C LYS A 106 15.53 -16.04 -6.40
N ASP A 107 14.99 -15.45 -5.34
CA ASP A 107 14.83 -16.04 -4.01
C ASP A 107 13.34 -16.05 -3.63
N PHE A 108 12.89 -17.15 -3.02
CA PHE A 108 11.50 -17.34 -2.58
C PHE A 108 11.38 -17.11 -1.07
N THR A 109 11.33 -15.84 -0.67
CA THR A 109 11.28 -15.46 0.74
C THR A 109 9.90 -15.73 1.37
N LYS A 110 9.80 -15.67 2.71
CA LYS A 110 8.50 -15.74 3.40
C LYS A 110 7.52 -14.65 2.94
N LEU A 111 8.00 -13.44 2.63
CA LEU A 111 7.15 -12.39 2.08
C LEU A 111 6.68 -12.76 0.68
N ASP A 112 7.57 -13.31 -0.17
CA ASP A 112 7.22 -13.79 -1.51
C ASP A 112 6.11 -14.85 -1.47
N GLN A 113 6.17 -15.78 -0.52
CA GLN A 113 5.13 -16.79 -0.31
C GLN A 113 3.75 -16.16 -0.09
N TRP A 114 3.66 -15.14 0.78
CA TRP A 114 2.41 -14.38 0.99
C TRP A 114 2.03 -13.58 -0.26
N MET A 115 2.99 -12.96 -0.95
CA MET A 115 2.73 -12.20 -2.17
C MET A 115 2.16 -13.09 -3.28
N CYS A 116 2.54 -14.36 -3.37
CA CYS A 116 1.94 -15.31 -4.30
C CYS A 116 0.44 -15.51 -4.05
N ILE A 117 0.00 -15.51 -2.78
CA ILE A 117 -1.43 -15.57 -2.44
C ILE A 117 -2.13 -14.30 -2.93
N PHE A 118 -1.63 -13.13 -2.54
CA PHE A 118 -2.28 -11.85 -2.88
C PHE A 118 -2.29 -11.55 -4.38
N THR A 119 -1.34 -12.11 -5.14
CA THR A 119 -1.25 -11.96 -6.59
C THR A 119 -1.83 -13.13 -7.38
N GLN A 120 -2.39 -14.14 -6.70
CA GLN A 120 -2.98 -15.35 -7.30
C GLN A 120 -2.01 -16.11 -8.22
N ASN A 121 -0.74 -16.19 -7.83
CA ASN A 121 0.27 -16.96 -8.55
C ASN A 121 0.19 -18.44 -8.13
N GLU A 122 -0.59 -19.25 -8.86
CA GLU A 122 -0.85 -20.66 -8.55
C GLU A 122 0.42 -21.50 -8.32
N GLY A 123 1.41 -21.36 -9.21
CA GLY A 123 2.69 -22.08 -9.10
C GLY A 123 3.45 -21.72 -7.83
N GLY A 124 3.49 -20.42 -7.51
CA GLY A 124 4.09 -19.93 -6.26
C GLY A 124 3.31 -20.35 -5.02
N ILE A 125 1.98 -20.36 -5.07
CA ILE A 125 1.12 -20.81 -3.97
C ILE A 125 1.39 -22.29 -3.64
N MET A 126 1.49 -23.17 -4.65
CA MET A 126 1.80 -24.59 -4.42
C MET A 126 3.14 -24.78 -3.70
N LEU A 127 4.18 -24.04 -4.13
CA LEU A 127 5.48 -24.08 -3.47
C LEU A 127 5.39 -23.55 -2.04
N ALA A 128 4.69 -22.43 -1.84
CA ALA A 128 4.51 -21.82 -0.52
C ALA A 128 3.75 -22.73 0.46
N LYS A 129 2.69 -23.42 0.02
CA LYS A 129 1.96 -24.40 0.85
C LYS A 129 2.88 -25.52 1.35
N LYS A 130 3.78 -26.00 0.48
CA LYS A 130 4.72 -27.08 0.82
C LYS A 130 5.75 -26.65 1.87
N GLU A 131 6.22 -25.41 1.78
CA GLU A 131 7.31 -24.90 2.62
C GLU A 131 6.83 -24.24 3.92
N ASN A 132 5.60 -23.72 3.94
CA ASN A 132 5.08 -22.91 5.03
C ASN A 132 3.68 -23.34 5.47
N LYS A 133 3.60 -23.95 6.66
CA LYS A 133 2.36 -24.44 7.26
C LYS A 133 1.31 -23.35 7.49
N GLU A 134 1.73 -22.10 7.71
CA GLU A 134 0.77 -21.00 7.88
C GLU A 134 0.12 -20.61 6.54
N ILE A 135 0.86 -20.71 5.44
CA ILE A 135 0.31 -20.53 4.08
C ILE A 135 -0.67 -21.66 3.76
N GLU A 136 -0.31 -22.91 4.07
CA GLU A 136 -1.20 -24.05 3.90
C GLU A 136 -2.53 -23.86 4.65
N ARG A 137 -2.46 -23.47 5.92
CA ARG A 137 -3.65 -23.16 6.73
C ARG A 137 -4.47 -22.03 6.14
N ALA A 138 -3.83 -20.95 5.71
CA ALA A 138 -4.52 -19.81 5.12
C ALA A 138 -5.29 -20.21 3.85
N ILE A 139 -4.65 -20.96 2.94
CA ILE A 139 -5.31 -21.44 1.72
C ILE A 139 -6.46 -22.41 2.05
N ASN A 140 -6.25 -23.39 2.93
CA ASN A 140 -7.31 -24.33 3.28
C ASN A 140 -8.52 -23.62 3.93
N THR A 141 -8.27 -22.55 4.68
CA THR A 141 -9.34 -21.71 5.27
C THR A 141 -10.08 -20.93 4.17
N LEU A 142 -9.36 -20.37 3.19
CA LEU A 142 -9.97 -19.69 2.04
C LEU A 142 -10.82 -20.64 1.20
N ASP A 143 -10.34 -21.87 0.97
CA ASP A 143 -11.07 -22.91 0.25
C ASP A 143 -12.38 -23.24 0.97
N PHE A 144 -12.31 -23.49 2.29
CA PHE A 144 -13.49 -23.75 3.11
C PHE A 144 -14.51 -22.61 3.09
N ILE A 145 -14.06 -21.36 3.20
CA ILE A 145 -14.94 -20.19 3.12
C ILE A 145 -15.57 -20.08 1.73
N SER A 146 -14.81 -20.35 0.66
CA SER A 146 -15.28 -20.26 -0.73
C SER A 146 -16.24 -21.37 -1.15
N GLU A 147 -16.30 -22.45 -0.37
CA GLU A 147 -17.28 -23.54 -0.53
C GLU A 147 -18.70 -23.15 -0.09
N ASP A 148 -18.86 -22.15 0.80
CA ASP A 148 -20.19 -21.62 1.16
C ASP A 148 -20.82 -20.89 -0.04
N PRO A 149 -22.00 -21.32 -0.53
CA PRO A 149 -22.70 -20.65 -1.62
C PRO A 149 -22.90 -19.15 -1.41
N LYS A 150 -23.10 -18.70 -0.15
CA LYS A 150 -23.25 -17.29 0.17
C LYS A 150 -21.95 -16.50 0.00
N GLU A 151 -20.83 -17.08 0.38
CA GLU A 151 -19.52 -16.45 0.22
C GLU A 151 -19.07 -16.44 -1.24
N ARG A 152 -19.42 -17.47 -2.01
CA ARG A 152 -19.25 -17.48 -3.46
C ARG A 152 -20.08 -16.38 -4.15
N GLU A 153 -21.32 -16.18 -3.72
CA GLU A 153 -22.18 -15.11 -4.22
C GLU A 153 -21.64 -13.73 -3.83
N ARG A 154 -21.13 -13.55 -2.61
CA ARG A 154 -20.42 -12.32 -2.18
C ARG A 154 -19.19 -12.06 -3.04
N HIS A 155 -18.34 -13.05 -3.25
CA HIS A 155 -17.15 -12.91 -4.09
C HIS A 155 -17.54 -12.49 -5.52
N ASN A 156 -18.50 -13.19 -6.14
CA ASN A 156 -18.99 -12.82 -7.47
C ASN A 156 -19.55 -11.40 -7.51
N SER A 157 -20.26 -10.98 -6.45
CA SER A 157 -20.80 -9.62 -6.33
C SER A 157 -19.70 -8.57 -6.22
N ILE A 158 -18.62 -8.83 -5.46
CA ILE A 158 -17.45 -7.95 -5.37
C ILE A 158 -16.75 -7.83 -6.73
N VAL A 159 -16.52 -8.96 -7.41
CA VAL A 159 -15.91 -8.98 -8.76
C VAL A 159 -16.76 -8.19 -9.75
N MET A 160 -18.08 -8.37 -9.71
CA MET A 160 -19.00 -7.65 -10.58
C MET A 160 -19.06 -6.15 -10.25
N ALA A 161 -19.05 -5.78 -8.97
CA ALA A 161 -18.98 -4.39 -8.54
C ALA A 161 -17.70 -3.71 -9.04
N GLU A 162 -16.57 -4.40 -8.92
CA GLU A 162 -15.28 -3.92 -9.41
C GLU A 162 -15.26 -3.78 -10.93
N TYR A 163 -15.79 -4.77 -11.66
CA TYR A 163 -15.95 -4.69 -13.12
C TYR A 163 -16.81 -3.49 -13.54
N ASN A 164 -17.94 -3.27 -12.86
CA ASN A 164 -18.84 -2.14 -13.12
C ASN A 164 -18.17 -0.81 -12.83
N ARG A 165 -17.40 -0.72 -11.74
CA ARG A 165 -16.65 0.48 -11.37
C ARG A 165 -15.59 0.82 -12.41
N LEU A 166 -14.75 -0.14 -12.80
CA LEU A 166 -13.72 0.05 -13.83
C LEU A 166 -14.34 0.49 -15.17
N THR A 167 -15.42 -0.17 -15.57
CA THR A 167 -16.19 0.20 -16.78
C THR A 167 -16.72 1.62 -16.69
N SER A 168 -17.28 2.00 -15.53
CA SER A 168 -17.82 3.34 -15.29
C SER A 168 -16.71 4.40 -15.35
N GLN A 169 -15.59 4.19 -14.64
CA GLN A 169 -14.45 5.11 -14.67
C GLN A 169 -13.89 5.30 -16.07
N HIS A 170 -13.76 4.21 -16.84
CA HIS A 170 -13.32 4.27 -18.23
C HIS A 170 -14.27 5.08 -19.11
N ASN A 171 -15.58 4.90 -18.93
CA ASN A 171 -16.60 5.68 -19.64
C ASN A 171 -16.55 7.16 -19.27
N PHE A 172 -16.43 7.49 -17.98
CA PHE A 172 -16.26 8.87 -17.51
C PHE A 172 -15.01 9.52 -18.08
N TYR A 173 -13.88 8.81 -18.08
CA TYR A 173 -12.63 9.30 -18.65
C TYR A 173 -12.76 9.58 -20.15
N LYS A 174 -13.35 8.66 -20.92
CA LYS A 174 -13.61 8.85 -22.36
C LYS A 174 -14.54 10.03 -22.65
N ALA A 175 -15.62 10.16 -21.88
CA ALA A 175 -16.54 11.29 -22.00
C ALA A 175 -15.83 12.62 -21.73
N GLY A 176 -15.03 12.70 -20.66
CA GLY A 176 -14.22 13.88 -20.34
C GLY A 176 -13.20 14.25 -21.43
N LEU A 177 -12.56 13.26 -22.06
CA LEU A 177 -11.67 13.50 -23.21
C LEU A 177 -12.44 14.05 -24.43
N GLN A 178 -13.59 13.46 -24.76
CA GLN A 178 -14.44 13.94 -25.87
C GLN A 178 -14.90 15.37 -25.64
N ASP A 179 -15.39 15.68 -24.44
CA ASP A 179 -15.75 17.03 -24.02
C ASP A 179 -14.58 18.01 -24.16
N GLY A 180 -13.37 17.59 -23.76
CA GLY A 180 -12.15 18.37 -23.90
C GLY A 180 -11.76 18.63 -25.35
N ILE A 181 -12.01 17.68 -26.26
CA ILE A 181 -11.77 17.83 -27.71
C ILE A 181 -12.82 18.77 -28.32
N GLU A 182 -14.09 18.62 -27.96
CA GLU A 182 -15.17 19.50 -28.43
C GLU A 182 -14.96 20.95 -27.97
N LYS A 183 -14.63 21.15 -26.69
CA LYS A 183 -14.32 22.48 -26.13
C LYS A 183 -13.13 23.12 -26.85
N ARG A 184 -12.10 22.33 -27.20
CA ARG A 184 -10.96 22.80 -28.02
C ARG A 184 -11.38 23.19 -29.44
N LYS A 185 -12.17 22.35 -30.14
CA LYS A 185 -12.69 22.66 -31.48
C LYS A 185 -13.56 23.92 -31.48
N ARG A 186 -14.45 24.08 -30.50
CA ARG A 186 -15.28 25.29 -30.34
C ARG A 186 -14.44 26.55 -30.10
N ARG A 187 -13.39 26.48 -29.26
CA ARG A 187 -12.44 27.59 -29.05
C ARG A 187 -11.64 27.93 -30.31
N TRP A 188 -11.23 26.92 -31.07
CA TRP A 188 -10.45 27.12 -32.31
C TRP A 188 -11.31 27.73 -33.42
N ASN A 189 -12.56 27.29 -33.57
CA ASN A 189 -13.51 27.89 -34.52
C ASN A 189 -13.85 29.34 -34.15
N LYS A 190 -14.02 29.67 -32.86
CA LYS A 190 -14.20 31.07 -32.42
C LYS A 190 -13.01 31.98 -32.73
N ARG A 191 -11.78 31.45 -32.78
CA ARG A 191 -10.57 32.20 -33.13
C ARG A 191 -10.38 32.41 -34.64
N LYS A 192 -11.11 31.70 -35.49
CA LYS A 192 -11.06 31.86 -36.96
C LYS A 192 -11.97 32.98 -37.50
N PHE A 193 -12.83 33.54 -36.65
CA PHE A 193 -13.75 34.63 -37.00
C PHE A 193 -13.33 35.98 -36.39
N TYR A 194 -12.06 36.10 -35.96
CA TYR A 194 -11.39 37.34 -35.58
C TYR A 194 -10.08 37.47 -36.36
#